data_AF-A0A1Q7V1F8-F1
#
_entry.id   AF-A0A1Q7V1F8-F1
#
_cell.length_a   1.000
_cell.length_b   1.000
_cell.length_c   1.000
_cell.angle_alpha   90.00
_cell.angle_beta   90.00
_cell.angle_gamma   90.00
#
_symmetry.space_group_name_H-M   'P 1'
#
loop_
_entity.id
_entity.type
_entity.pdbx_description
1 polymer ?
#
loop_
_entity_poly.entity_id
_entity_poly.type
_entity_poly.pdbx_seq_one_letter_code
_entity_poly.pdbx_strand_id
1 'polypeptide(L)'
;MRFQLLGWFVAVTIILSSGQSVVRRAQVLAIGLVGAVGLFAVAGALRNTETPTGQLEQSAWERFAFAEDANMLDGFALLRQVYPKLLDYSYGGEHLEILERPIPRAWWPDKPVGGYMNKLGIITADTGITLGISPSLFGSFYQEGGLVGVVILSIIYGFAFGRLVSFSTHIVPLTGLLVRGILAAAVIPLLRGGDLPGIYAWFGMSFWPCLLLFWLRRREFFARIPPRQPFAGGVPVQMERSRSGEHSLV
;
A
#
# COMPACT_ATOMS: atom_id res chain seq x y z
N MET A 1 -9.78 -6.21 9.31
CA MET A 1 -10.80 -5.39 8.63
C MET A 1 -10.41 -3.91 8.44
N ARG A 2 -9.88 -3.18 9.45
CA ARG A 2 -9.54 -1.74 9.33
C ARG A 2 -8.69 -1.35 8.11
N PHE A 3 -7.63 -2.11 7.83
CA PHE A 3 -6.75 -1.83 6.70
C PHE A 3 -7.39 -2.18 5.36
N GLN A 4 -8.32 -3.15 5.32
CA GLN A 4 -9.13 -3.49 4.11
C GLN A 4 -9.90 -2.26 3.66
N LEU A 5 -10.76 -1.76 4.53
CA LEU A 5 -11.58 -0.58 4.23
C LEU A 5 -10.72 0.62 3.83
N LEU A 6 -9.61 0.88 4.55
CA LEU A 6 -8.69 1.96 4.22
C LEU A 6 -8.07 1.79 2.83
N GLY A 7 -7.59 0.59 2.50
CA GLY A 7 -6.97 0.30 1.19
C GLY A 7 -7.97 0.48 0.04
N TRP A 8 -9.19 -0.02 0.20
CA TRP A 8 -10.27 0.19 -0.78
C TRP A 8 -10.62 1.68 -0.91
N PHE A 9 -10.71 2.41 0.20
CA PHE A 9 -11.02 3.83 0.21
C PHE A 9 -9.95 4.64 -0.55
N VAL A 10 -8.67 4.41 -0.25
CA VAL A 10 -7.54 5.06 -0.95
C VAL A 10 -7.56 4.74 -2.45
N ALA A 11 -7.76 3.47 -2.81
CA ALA A 11 -7.85 3.07 -4.22
C ALA A 11 -9.02 3.79 -4.93
N VAL A 12 -10.20 3.84 -4.32
CA VAL A 12 -11.37 4.54 -4.86
C VAL A 12 -11.12 6.04 -5.00
N THR A 13 -10.54 6.70 -3.99
CA THR A 13 -10.20 8.13 -4.08
C THR A 13 -9.26 8.40 -5.25
N ILE A 14 -8.22 7.58 -5.43
CA ILE A 14 -7.27 7.73 -6.54
C ILE A 14 -7.98 7.57 -7.88
N ILE A 15 -8.84 6.56 -8.01
CA ILE A 15 -9.61 6.30 -9.24
C ILE A 15 -10.56 7.46 -9.55
N LEU A 16 -11.33 7.93 -8.57
CA LEU A 16 -12.26 9.06 -8.73
C LEU A 16 -11.54 10.38 -9.05
N SER A 17 -10.32 10.55 -8.56
CA SER A 17 -9.48 11.72 -8.85
C SER A 17 -8.90 11.70 -10.27
N SER A 18 -8.93 10.55 -10.96
CA SER A 18 -8.38 10.40 -12.30
C SER A 18 -9.26 11.12 -13.34
N GLY A 19 -8.64 11.83 -14.28
CA GLY A 19 -9.34 12.59 -15.31
C GLY A 19 -9.90 13.96 -14.87
N GLN A 20 -9.74 14.34 -13.60
CA GLN A 20 -10.15 15.66 -13.11
C GLN A 20 -9.08 16.73 -13.32
N SER A 21 -9.49 18.00 -13.35
CA SER A 21 -8.56 19.14 -13.32
C SER A 21 -7.76 19.15 -12.03
N VAL A 22 -6.55 19.73 -12.06
CA VAL A 22 -5.60 19.71 -10.92
C VAL A 22 -6.24 20.17 -9.60
N VAL A 23 -7.08 21.22 -9.66
CA VAL A 23 -7.76 21.77 -8.48
C VAL A 23 -8.79 20.78 -7.91
N ARG A 24 -9.68 20.23 -8.75
CA ARG A 24 -10.69 19.25 -8.32
C ARG A 24 -10.03 17.97 -7.82
N ARG A 25 -8.97 17.54 -8.49
CA ARG A 25 -8.16 16.39 -8.08
C ARG A 25 -7.58 16.59 -6.67
N ALA A 26 -7.01 17.76 -6.39
CA ALA A 26 -6.49 18.08 -5.06
C ALA A 26 -7.61 18.09 -4.00
N GLN A 27 -8.78 18.64 -4.32
CA GLN A 27 -9.95 18.63 -3.43
C GLN A 27 -10.41 17.20 -3.11
N VAL A 28 -10.58 16.35 -4.13
CA VAL A 28 -11.00 14.95 -3.94
C VAL A 28 -9.97 14.17 -3.12
N LEU A 29 -8.68 14.36 -3.39
CA LEU A 29 -7.61 13.73 -2.61
C LEU A 29 -7.59 14.22 -1.15
N ALA A 30 -7.79 15.51 -0.91
CA ALA A 30 -7.85 16.07 0.44
C ALA A 30 -9.07 15.55 1.22
N ILE A 31 -10.26 15.56 0.60
CA ILE A 31 -11.49 15.01 1.19
C ILE A 31 -11.30 13.51 1.48
N GLY A 32 -10.71 12.77 0.54
CA GLY A 32 -10.40 11.37 0.74
C GLY A 32 -9.41 11.16 1.90
N LEU A 33 -8.35 11.95 1.99
CA LEU A 33 -7.39 11.83 3.09
C LEU A 33 -8.06 12.08 4.45
N VAL A 34 -8.85 13.16 4.57
CA VAL A 34 -9.57 13.48 5.82
C VAL A 34 -10.57 12.38 6.17
N GLY A 35 -11.34 11.88 5.19
CA GLY A 35 -12.28 10.78 5.39
C GLY A 35 -11.59 9.48 5.82
N ALA A 36 -10.45 9.16 5.22
CA ALA A 36 -9.64 7.99 5.56
C ALA A 36 -9.12 8.05 7.01
N VAL A 37 -8.56 9.20 7.42
CA VAL A 37 -8.06 9.40 8.79
C VAL A 37 -9.21 9.35 9.80
N GLY A 38 -10.34 10.01 9.51
CA GLY A 38 -11.53 9.99 10.37
C GLY A 38 -12.10 8.57 10.56
N LEU A 39 -12.27 7.82 9.47
CA LEU A 39 -12.71 6.41 9.53
C LEU A 39 -11.74 5.55 10.35
N PHE A 40 -10.43 5.77 10.20
CA PHE A 40 -9.43 5.00 10.94
C PHE A 40 -9.46 5.32 12.44
N ALA A 41 -9.63 6.59 12.81
CA ALA A 41 -9.75 7.02 14.20
C ALA A 41 -10.98 6.41 14.88
N VAL A 42 -12.15 6.48 14.22
CA VAL A 42 -13.40 5.89 14.73
C VAL A 42 -13.32 4.38 14.82
N ALA A 43 -12.84 3.71 13.75
CA ALA A 43 -12.67 2.25 13.76
C ALA A 43 -11.67 1.78 14.82
N GLY A 44 -10.66 2.61 15.12
CA GLY A 44 -9.75 2.40 16.24
C GLY A 44 -10.47 2.50 17.57
N ALA A 45 -11.21 3.58 17.81
CA ALA A 45 -11.93 3.82 19.07
C ALA A 45 -12.92 2.70 19.39
N LEU A 46 -13.67 2.23 18.38
CA LEU A 46 -14.63 1.13 18.50
C LEU A 46 -13.99 -0.22 18.88
N ARG A 47 -12.67 -0.39 18.70
CA ARG A 47 -11.97 -1.62 19.11
C ARG A 47 -11.84 -1.73 20.64
N ASN A 48 -11.86 -0.61 21.35
CA ASN A 48 -11.82 -0.61 22.81
C ASN A 48 -13.25 -0.71 23.32
N THR A 49 -13.78 -1.94 23.37
CA THR A 49 -15.20 -2.22 23.70
C THR A 49 -15.59 -1.96 25.17
N GLU A 50 -14.65 -1.50 25.99
CA GLU A 50 -14.88 -1.20 27.41
C GLU A 50 -15.17 0.28 27.70
N THR A 51 -15.01 1.18 26.71
CA THR A 51 -15.23 2.62 26.90
C THR A 51 -16.72 3.00 26.79
N PRO A 52 -17.32 3.66 27.80
CA PRO A 52 -18.65 4.26 27.70
C PRO A 52 -18.78 5.17 26.48
N THR A 53 -19.99 5.30 25.91
CA THR A 53 -20.26 6.03 24.65
C THR A 53 -19.73 7.47 24.62
N GLY A 54 -19.71 8.18 25.76
CA GLY A 54 -19.14 9.53 25.85
C GLY A 54 -17.60 9.60 25.77
N GLN A 55 -16.90 8.50 26.04
CA GLN A 55 -15.43 8.40 25.96
C GLN A 55 -14.95 7.97 24.56
N LEU A 56 -15.84 7.43 23.72
CA LEU A 56 -15.50 7.01 22.35
C LEU A 56 -15.19 8.21 21.44
N GLU A 57 -15.96 9.29 21.54
CA GLU A 57 -15.74 10.51 20.76
C GLU A 57 -14.40 11.14 21.14
N GLN A 58 -14.12 11.25 22.44
CA GLN A 58 -12.86 11.79 22.94
C GLN A 58 -11.67 10.91 22.51
N SER A 59 -11.77 9.58 22.62
CA SER A 59 -10.72 8.65 22.19
C SER A 59 -10.48 8.71 20.67
N ALA A 60 -11.54 8.84 19.86
CA ALA A 60 -11.40 9.03 18.42
C ALA A 60 -10.72 10.37 18.10
N TRP A 61 -11.06 11.42 18.85
CA TRP A 61 -10.49 12.75 18.66
C TRP A 61 -9.02 12.84 19.07
N GLU A 62 -8.66 12.23 20.21
CA GLU A 62 -7.27 12.12 20.65
C GLU A 62 -6.43 11.32 19.64
N ARG A 63 -6.97 10.23 19.09
CA ARG A 63 -6.30 9.46 18.03
C ARG A 63 -6.14 10.22 16.72
N PHE A 64 -7.16 10.99 16.35
CA PHE A 64 -7.12 11.85 15.18
C PHE A 64 -6.09 12.98 15.35
N ALA A 65 -6.05 13.61 16.52
CA ALA A 65 -5.21 14.77 16.81
C ALA A 65 -3.74 14.41 17.09
N PHE A 66 -3.49 13.33 17.84
CA PHE A 66 -2.14 12.94 18.28
C PHE A 66 -1.46 11.89 17.41
N ALA A 67 -2.18 11.33 16.42
CA ALA A 67 -1.64 10.28 15.54
C ALA A 67 -0.90 9.19 16.36
N GLU A 68 -1.56 8.62 17.38
CA GLU A 68 -1.07 7.56 18.28
C GLU A 68 -0.42 6.35 17.56
N ASP A 69 -0.53 6.28 16.24
CA ASP A 69 0.16 5.32 15.38
C ASP A 69 1.65 5.62 15.09
N ALA A 70 2.26 6.59 15.76
CA ALA A 70 3.70 6.83 15.74
C ALA A 70 4.56 5.69 16.34
N ASN A 71 3.96 4.63 16.89
CA ASN A 71 4.61 3.42 17.43
C ASN A 71 5.53 2.66 16.45
N MET A 72 5.62 3.08 15.19
CA MET A 72 6.52 2.52 14.19
C MET A 72 8.01 2.72 14.52
N LEU A 73 8.35 3.87 15.11
CA LEU A 73 9.74 4.16 15.54
C LEU A 73 10.11 3.35 16.78
N ASP A 74 9.20 3.24 17.73
CA ASP A 74 9.37 2.42 18.93
C ASP A 74 9.49 0.94 18.56
N GLY A 75 8.67 0.47 17.62
CA GLY A 75 8.77 -0.88 17.08
C GLY A 75 10.12 -1.14 16.40
N PHE A 76 10.67 -0.17 15.66
CA PHE A 76 12.03 -0.28 15.11
C PHE A 76 13.10 -0.30 16.20
N ALA A 77 13.03 0.59 17.18
CA ALA A 77 13.97 0.65 18.30
C ALA A 77 13.97 -0.65 19.12
N LEU A 78 12.79 -1.24 19.33
CA LEU A 78 12.61 -2.52 19.99
C LEU A 78 13.31 -3.65 19.20
N LEU A 79 13.14 -3.71 17.88
CA LEU A 79 13.80 -4.73 17.06
C LEU A 79 15.33 -4.65 17.10
N ARG A 80 15.93 -3.47 17.29
CA ARG A 80 17.38 -3.35 17.53
C ARG A 80 17.83 -3.96 18.85
N GLN A 81 16.94 -4.03 19.84
CA GLN A 81 17.25 -4.66 21.13
C GLN A 81 17.05 -6.18 21.07
N VAL A 82 16.11 -6.63 20.25
CA VAL A 82 15.84 -8.06 20.03
C VAL A 82 16.89 -8.71 19.13
N TYR A 83 17.20 -8.09 17.98
CA TYR A 83 18.12 -8.64 16.99
C TYR A 83 19.47 -7.88 17.00
N PRO A 84 20.63 -8.55 17.13
CA PRO A 84 20.82 -10.00 17.21
C PRO A 84 20.93 -10.55 18.65
N LYS A 85 20.61 -9.74 19.68
CA LYS A 85 20.96 -10.08 21.08
C LYS A 85 20.13 -11.22 21.68
N LEU A 86 18.85 -11.28 21.34
CA LEU A 86 17.89 -12.27 21.86
C LEU A 86 17.50 -13.30 20.80
N LEU A 87 17.47 -12.88 19.53
CA LEU A 87 17.18 -13.72 18.38
C LEU A 87 18.19 -13.45 17.27
N ASP A 88 18.57 -14.50 16.55
CA ASP A 88 19.38 -14.38 15.34
C ASP A 88 18.59 -13.74 14.19
N TYR A 89 19.29 -13.09 13.28
CA TYR A 89 18.69 -12.56 12.06
C TYR A 89 18.00 -13.66 11.24
N SER A 90 16.93 -13.29 10.54
CA SER A 90 16.05 -14.27 9.89
C SER A 90 16.47 -14.65 8.45
N TYR A 91 17.34 -13.86 7.80
CA TYR A 91 17.95 -14.13 6.49
C TYR A 91 17.00 -14.65 5.39
N GLY A 92 15.84 -14.03 5.24
CA GLY A 92 14.79 -14.35 4.28
C GLY A 92 13.60 -15.11 4.91
N GLY A 93 13.70 -15.50 6.18
CA GLY A 93 12.68 -16.31 6.85
C GLY A 93 11.30 -15.63 6.91
N GLU A 94 11.22 -14.32 7.14
CA GLU A 94 9.90 -13.65 7.14
C GLU A 94 9.31 -13.58 5.74
N HIS A 95 10.13 -13.48 4.69
CA HIS A 95 9.62 -13.49 3.32
C HIS A 95 9.04 -14.86 2.91
N LEU A 96 9.55 -15.95 3.47
CA LEU A 96 9.11 -17.32 3.17
C LEU A 96 7.91 -17.75 4.00
N GLU A 97 7.73 -17.19 5.20
CA GLU A 97 6.66 -17.56 6.13
C GLU A 97 5.25 -17.44 5.52
N ILE A 98 5.05 -16.56 4.52
CA ILE A 98 3.78 -16.49 3.78
C ILE A 98 3.37 -17.81 3.12
N LEU A 99 4.35 -18.59 2.66
CA LEU A 99 4.11 -19.91 2.05
C LEU A 99 3.85 -20.97 3.11
N GLU A 100 4.42 -20.79 4.29
CA GLU A 100 4.27 -21.71 5.42
C GLU A 100 2.94 -21.50 6.14
N ARG A 101 2.44 -20.26 6.22
CA ARG A 101 1.23 -19.88 6.98
C ARG A 101 -0.01 -20.74 6.69
N PRO A 102 -0.37 -21.05 5.43
CA PRO A 102 -1.52 -21.88 5.12
C PRO A 102 -1.43 -23.33 5.61
N ILE A 103 -0.23 -23.84 5.90
CA ILE A 103 -0.02 -25.23 6.32
C ILE A 103 -0.48 -25.39 7.78
N PRO A 104 -1.49 -26.25 8.05
CA PRO A 104 -1.96 -26.51 9.40
C PRO A 104 -0.88 -27.17 10.27
N ARG A 105 -0.85 -26.82 11.56
CA ARG A 105 0.08 -27.40 12.55
C ARG A 105 -0.11 -28.91 12.74
N ALA A 106 -1.31 -29.44 12.46
CA ALA A 106 -1.57 -30.88 12.47
C ALA A 106 -0.74 -31.64 11.41
N TRP A 107 -0.38 -30.99 10.30
CA TRP A 107 0.43 -31.59 9.24
C TRP A 107 1.91 -31.23 9.34
N TRP A 108 2.25 -30.15 10.05
CA TRP A 108 3.63 -29.76 10.33
C TRP A 108 3.76 -29.22 11.76
N PRO A 109 3.93 -30.11 12.75
CA PRO A 109 4.00 -29.72 14.16
C PRO A 109 5.15 -28.73 14.43
N ASP A 110 6.34 -29.03 13.89
CA ASP A 110 7.57 -28.27 14.09
C ASP A 110 7.73 -27.04 13.18
N LYS A 111 6.64 -26.59 12.55
CA LYS A 111 6.65 -25.41 11.67
C LYS A 111 7.29 -24.20 12.38
N PRO A 112 8.12 -23.38 11.71
CA PRO A 112 8.65 -22.17 12.32
C PRO A 112 7.55 -21.26 12.86
N VAL A 113 7.79 -20.62 14.01
CA VAL A 113 6.90 -19.59 14.54
C VAL A 113 7.31 -18.23 13.97
N GLY A 114 6.32 -17.55 13.39
CA GLY A 114 6.51 -16.23 12.78
C GLY A 114 6.55 -15.10 13.79
N GLY A 115 7.31 -14.04 13.48
CA GLY A 115 7.42 -12.84 14.29
C GLY A 115 8.16 -13.01 15.62
N TYR A 116 8.88 -11.96 16.03
CA TYR A 116 9.69 -11.99 17.25
C TYR A 116 8.88 -12.24 18.53
N MET A 117 7.64 -11.74 18.61
CA MET A 117 6.81 -11.87 19.81
C MET A 117 6.45 -13.33 20.12
N ASN A 118 6.17 -14.12 19.07
CA ASN A 118 5.89 -15.55 19.25
C ASN A 118 7.17 -16.33 19.53
N LYS A 119 8.28 -15.98 18.87
CA LYS A 119 9.61 -16.58 19.12
C LYS A 119 10.09 -16.38 20.57
N LEU A 120 9.78 -15.23 21.16
CA LEU A 120 10.12 -14.90 22.55
C LEU A 120 9.05 -15.34 23.57
N GLY A 121 7.94 -15.95 23.13
CA GLY A 121 6.86 -16.38 24.02
C GLY A 121 6.11 -15.24 24.73
N ILE A 122 6.18 -14.01 24.20
CA ILE A 122 5.55 -12.82 24.79
C ILE A 122 4.02 -12.86 24.58
N ILE A 123 3.58 -13.41 23.44
CA ILE A 123 2.18 -13.69 23.18
C ILE A 123 1.95 -15.18 23.42
N THR A 124 1.31 -15.51 24.54
CA THR A 124 0.74 -16.83 24.81
C THR A 124 -0.77 -16.78 24.65
N ALA A 125 -1.41 -17.92 24.38
CA ALA A 125 -2.87 -18.01 24.32
C ALA A 125 -3.54 -17.53 25.62
N ASP A 126 -2.79 -17.54 26.72
CA ASP A 126 -3.26 -17.29 28.07
C ASP A 126 -3.11 -15.82 28.51
N THR A 127 -2.25 -15.05 27.85
CA THR A 127 -1.96 -13.66 28.26
C THR A 127 -2.95 -12.66 27.71
N GLY A 128 -3.67 -12.96 26.61
CA GLY A 128 -4.68 -12.07 26.01
C GLY A 128 -4.13 -10.72 25.50
N ILE A 129 -2.85 -10.42 25.74
CA ILE A 129 -2.20 -9.16 25.40
C ILE A 129 -1.74 -9.25 23.94
N THR A 130 -2.54 -8.69 23.04
CA THR A 130 -2.09 -8.31 21.71
C THR A 130 -1.35 -6.98 21.80
N LEU A 131 -0.12 -6.99 22.32
CA LEU A 131 0.77 -5.83 22.26
C LEU A 131 0.99 -5.51 20.78
N GLY A 132 0.25 -4.51 20.28
CA GLY A 132 0.15 -4.14 18.88
C GLY A 132 1.37 -3.40 18.36
N ILE A 133 2.58 -3.73 18.84
CA ILE A 133 3.83 -3.15 18.35
C ILE A 133 4.16 -3.83 17.04
N SER A 134 3.63 -3.28 15.96
CA SER A 134 4.05 -3.62 14.61
C SER A 134 5.33 -2.86 14.29
N PRO A 135 6.47 -3.55 14.10
CA PRO A 135 7.67 -2.87 13.62
C PRO A 135 7.38 -2.20 12.27
N SER A 136 8.12 -1.15 11.93
CA SER A 136 8.02 -0.59 10.57
C SER A 136 8.57 -1.59 9.54
N LEU A 137 8.38 -1.30 8.25
CA LEU A 137 9.03 -2.05 7.16
C LEU A 137 10.55 -2.13 7.37
N PHE A 138 11.16 -1.03 7.80
CA PHE A 138 12.59 -0.98 8.12
C PHE A 138 12.96 -1.86 9.31
N GLY A 139 12.05 -2.02 10.26
CA GLY A 139 12.20 -2.98 11.36
C GLY A 139 12.27 -4.40 10.83
N SER A 140 11.34 -4.77 9.96
CA SER A 140 11.33 -6.10 9.32
C SER A 140 12.62 -6.34 8.53
N PHE A 141 13.08 -5.35 7.77
CA PHE A 141 14.35 -5.47 7.04
C PHE A 141 15.57 -5.57 7.96
N TYR A 142 15.53 -4.92 9.13
CA TYR A 142 16.56 -5.04 10.14
C TYR A 142 16.56 -6.43 10.79
N GLN A 143 15.39 -7.03 11.01
CA GLN A 143 15.29 -8.42 11.47
C GLN A 143 15.90 -9.40 10.44
N GLU A 144 15.82 -9.11 9.14
CA GLU A 144 16.33 -10.01 8.11
C GLU A 144 17.86 -10.05 8.01
N GLY A 145 18.56 -8.97 8.35
CA GLY A 145 20.02 -8.93 8.23
C GLY A 145 20.68 -7.68 8.80
N GLY A 146 20.10 -7.09 9.83
CA GLY A 146 20.56 -5.85 10.45
C GLY A 146 20.53 -4.67 9.48
N LEU A 147 21.48 -3.74 9.64
CA LEU A 147 21.61 -2.57 8.77
C LEU A 147 21.85 -2.94 7.30
N VAL A 148 22.54 -4.06 7.04
CA VAL A 148 22.78 -4.56 5.69
C VAL A 148 21.46 -5.00 5.06
N GLY A 149 20.63 -5.75 5.81
CA GLY A 149 19.29 -6.12 5.40
C GLY A 149 18.42 -4.90 5.07
N VAL A 150 18.45 -3.86 5.91
CA VAL A 150 17.74 -2.58 5.66
C VAL A 150 18.12 -1.98 4.32
N VAL A 151 19.41 -1.86 4.01
CA VAL A 151 19.86 -1.25 2.75
C VAL A 151 19.47 -2.11 1.55
N ILE A 152 19.80 -3.40 1.58
CA ILE A 152 19.57 -4.31 0.46
C ILE A 152 18.08 -4.45 0.16
N LEU A 153 17.26 -4.73 1.17
CA LEU A 153 15.82 -4.91 0.99
C LEU A 153 15.13 -3.60 0.59
N SER A 154 15.57 -2.45 1.09
CA SER A 154 15.04 -1.15 0.60
C SER A 154 15.30 -0.95 -0.90
N ILE A 155 16.49 -1.31 -1.38
CA ILE A 155 16.82 -1.24 -2.81
C ILE A 155 15.95 -2.21 -3.61
N ILE A 156 15.82 -3.46 -3.15
CA ILE A 156 15.00 -4.48 -3.83
C ILE A 156 13.53 -4.04 -3.92
N TYR A 157 12.96 -3.57 -2.80
CA TYR A 157 11.58 -3.13 -2.75
C TYR A 157 11.36 -1.87 -3.58
N GLY A 158 12.24 -0.88 -3.46
CA GLY A 158 12.18 0.35 -4.25
C GLY A 158 12.26 0.06 -5.76
N PHE A 159 13.16 -0.84 -6.17
CA PHE A 159 13.28 -1.28 -7.54
C PHE A 159 12.02 -2.02 -8.02
N ALA A 160 11.49 -2.96 -7.21
CA ALA A 160 10.28 -3.70 -7.53
C ALA A 160 9.06 -2.76 -7.69
N PHE A 161 8.86 -1.84 -6.75
CA PHE A 161 7.80 -0.82 -6.84
C PHE A 161 7.99 0.07 -8.07
N GLY A 162 9.22 0.55 -8.33
CA GLY A 162 9.52 1.36 -9.51
C GLY A 162 9.21 0.64 -10.82
N ARG A 163 9.52 -0.66 -10.91
CA ARG A 163 9.19 -1.50 -12.07
C ARG A 163 7.69 -1.72 -12.21
N LEU A 164 6.96 -1.96 -11.13
CA LEU A 164 5.50 -2.12 -11.17
C LEU A 164 4.79 -0.83 -11.59
N VAL A 165 5.23 0.32 -11.06
CA VAL A 165 4.70 1.63 -11.45
C VAL A 165 5.03 1.91 -12.92
N SER A 166 6.27 1.71 -13.36
CA SER A 166 6.66 1.89 -14.77
C SER A 166 5.87 0.95 -15.69
N PHE A 167 5.70 -0.32 -15.32
CA PHE A 167 4.87 -1.25 -16.10
C PHE A 167 3.42 -0.76 -16.21
N SER A 168 2.85 -0.24 -15.13
CA SER A 168 1.49 0.28 -15.12
C SER A 168 1.26 1.50 -16.04
N THR A 169 2.31 2.18 -16.51
CA THR A 169 2.19 3.28 -17.49
C THR A 169 2.19 2.82 -18.94
N HIS A 170 2.53 1.56 -19.21
CA HIS A 170 2.65 1.01 -20.56
C HIS A 170 1.48 0.07 -20.94
N ILE A 171 0.57 -0.20 -20.01
CA ILE A 171 -0.60 -1.05 -20.20
C ILE A 171 -1.87 -0.21 -20.38
N VAL A 172 -2.99 -0.87 -20.68
CA VAL A 172 -4.31 -0.23 -20.86
C VAL A 172 -4.59 0.77 -19.73
N PRO A 173 -5.04 2.01 -20.02
CA PRO A 173 -5.13 3.09 -19.03
C PRO A 173 -5.93 2.73 -17.77
N LEU A 174 -7.06 2.03 -17.94
CA LEU A 174 -7.90 1.58 -16.83
C LEU A 174 -7.17 0.56 -15.94
N THR A 175 -6.53 -0.45 -16.55
CA THR A 175 -5.72 -1.44 -15.83
C THR A 175 -4.54 -0.79 -15.13
N GLY A 176 -3.85 0.12 -15.81
CA GLY A 176 -2.74 0.88 -15.24
C GLY A 176 -3.18 1.69 -14.02
N LEU A 177 -4.35 2.33 -14.08
CA LEU A 177 -4.93 3.07 -12.96
C LEU A 177 -5.28 2.14 -11.80
N LEU A 178 -5.91 0.99 -12.05
CA LEU A 178 -6.23 0.00 -11.01
C LEU A 178 -4.96 -0.52 -10.33
N VAL A 179 -3.93 -0.89 -11.09
CA VAL A 179 -2.65 -1.36 -10.55
C VAL A 179 -2.02 -0.28 -9.66
N ARG A 180 -2.00 0.99 -10.08
CA ARG A 180 -1.47 2.08 -9.25
C ARG A 180 -2.31 2.33 -8.00
N GLY A 181 -3.63 2.22 -8.09
CA GLY A 181 -4.53 2.31 -6.94
C GLY A 181 -4.26 1.21 -5.91
N ILE A 182 -4.10 -0.03 -6.37
CA ILE A 182 -3.73 -1.17 -5.52
C ILE A 182 -2.35 -0.96 -4.88
N LEU A 183 -1.35 -0.54 -5.66
CA LEU A 183 -0.01 -0.27 -5.15
C LEU A 183 0.00 0.85 -4.11
N ALA A 184 -0.73 1.94 -4.34
CA ALA A 184 -0.83 3.04 -3.38
C ALA A 184 -1.52 2.60 -2.08
N ALA A 185 -2.60 1.83 -2.20
CA ALA A 185 -3.26 1.20 -1.06
C ALA A 185 -2.33 0.24 -0.32
N ALA A 186 -1.39 -0.39 -1.04
CA ALA A 186 -0.46 -1.35 -0.50
C ALA A 186 0.73 -0.77 0.24
N VAL A 187 1.23 0.36 -0.22
CA VAL A 187 2.38 1.00 0.41
C VAL A 187 2.09 1.37 1.86
N ILE A 188 0.87 1.78 2.20
CA ILE A 188 0.51 2.21 3.56
C ILE A 188 0.72 1.09 4.60
N PRO A 189 0.02 -0.05 4.53
CA PRO A 189 0.21 -1.13 5.49
C PRO A 189 1.56 -1.83 5.32
N LEU A 190 2.19 -1.78 4.15
CA LEU A 190 3.54 -2.34 4.00
C LEU A 190 4.59 -1.50 4.75
N LEU A 191 4.54 -0.17 4.62
CA LEU A 191 5.45 0.71 5.36
C LEU A 191 5.24 0.62 6.86
N ARG A 192 3.98 0.46 7.27
CA ARG A 192 3.55 0.48 8.66
C ARG A 192 3.60 -0.87 9.37
N GLY A 193 3.32 -1.94 8.65
CA GLY A 193 3.17 -3.26 9.23
C GLY A 193 4.51 -3.98 9.25
N GLY A 194 4.84 -4.53 10.40
CA GLY A 194 6.06 -5.30 10.61
C GLY A 194 5.85 -6.80 10.54
N ASP A 195 4.62 -7.23 10.17
CA ASP A 195 4.29 -8.61 9.86
C ASP A 195 4.19 -8.73 8.33
N LEU A 196 5.34 -8.83 7.67
CA LEU A 196 5.44 -8.95 6.21
C LEU A 196 4.53 -10.06 5.65
N PRO A 197 4.55 -11.30 6.17
CA PRO A 197 3.63 -12.35 5.72
C PRO A 197 2.17 -11.96 5.88
N GLY A 198 1.79 -11.37 7.02
CA GLY A 198 0.41 -10.95 7.26
C GLY A 198 -0.05 -9.93 6.26
N ILE A 199 0.82 -8.99 5.92
CA ILE A 199 0.59 -7.96 4.91
C ILE A 199 0.43 -8.56 3.52
N TYR A 200 1.28 -9.53 3.12
CA TYR A 200 1.15 -10.21 1.83
C TYR A 200 -0.15 -11.02 1.73
N ALA A 201 -0.49 -11.76 2.77
CA ALA A 201 -1.75 -12.50 2.85
C ALA A 201 -2.94 -11.53 2.73
N TRP A 202 -2.87 -10.43 3.46
CA TRP A 202 -3.87 -9.38 3.43
C TRP A 202 -4.01 -8.76 2.03
N PHE A 203 -2.92 -8.53 1.30
CA PHE A 203 -2.97 -8.08 -0.09
C PHE A 203 -3.68 -9.07 -0.99
N GLY A 204 -3.26 -10.33 -0.93
CA GLY A 204 -3.87 -11.40 -1.70
C GLY A 204 -5.36 -11.45 -1.45
N MET A 205 -5.78 -11.47 -0.19
CA MET A 205 -7.20 -11.55 0.19
C MET A 205 -8.00 -10.27 -0.06
N SER A 206 -7.38 -9.08 -0.05
CA SER A 206 -8.12 -7.84 -0.25
C SER A 206 -8.36 -7.54 -1.72
N PHE A 207 -7.41 -7.93 -2.58
CA PHE A 207 -7.44 -7.63 -4.00
C PHE A 207 -7.60 -8.87 -4.90
N TRP A 208 -7.91 -10.04 -4.33
CA TRP A 208 -8.15 -11.27 -5.11
C TRP A 208 -9.16 -11.10 -6.26
N PRO A 209 -10.26 -10.31 -6.16
CA PRO A 209 -11.18 -10.17 -7.28
C PRO A 209 -10.52 -9.43 -8.45
N CYS A 210 -9.70 -8.41 -8.16
CA CYS A 210 -8.93 -7.68 -9.16
C CYS A 210 -7.87 -8.58 -9.80
N LEU A 211 -7.16 -9.38 -8.99
CA LEU A 211 -6.17 -10.34 -9.47
C LEU A 211 -6.80 -11.41 -10.37
N LEU A 212 -7.97 -11.93 -9.98
CA LEU A 212 -8.74 -12.89 -10.77
C LEU A 212 -9.19 -12.27 -12.10
N LEU A 213 -9.70 -11.04 -12.07
CA LEU A 213 -10.08 -10.31 -13.28
C LEU A 213 -8.89 -10.13 -14.23
N PHE A 214 -7.73 -9.72 -13.70
CA PHE A 214 -6.50 -9.59 -14.48
C PHE A 214 -6.05 -10.93 -15.06
N TRP A 215 -6.23 -12.03 -14.34
CA TRP A 215 -5.85 -13.36 -14.81
C TRP A 215 -6.78 -13.86 -15.94
N LEU A 216 -8.09 -13.74 -15.76
CA LEU A 216 -9.10 -14.16 -16.73
C LEU A 216 -9.01 -13.38 -18.05
N ARG A 217 -8.70 -12.09 -17.98
CA ARG A 217 -8.65 -11.17 -19.14
C ARG A 217 -7.24 -10.65 -19.43
N ARG A 218 -6.21 -11.45 -19.12
CA ARG A 218 -4.80 -11.02 -19.21
C ARG A 218 -4.39 -10.49 -20.59
N ARG A 219 -4.94 -11.04 -21.66
CA ARG A 219 -4.62 -10.61 -23.04
C ARG A 219 -5.13 -9.21 -23.35
N GLU A 220 -6.31 -8.86 -22.82
CA GLU A 220 -6.96 -7.57 -23.04
C GLU A 220 -6.35 -6.49 -22.15
N PHE A 221 -6.17 -6.80 -20.85
CA PHE A 221 -5.71 -5.82 -19.87
C PHE A 221 -4.20 -5.52 -19.93
N PHE A 222 -3.39 -6.50 -20.34
CA PHE A 222 -1.94 -6.31 -20.51
C PHE A 222 -1.54 -6.12 -21.97
N ALA A 223 -2.49 -5.86 -22.87
CA ALA A 223 -2.19 -5.36 -24.20
C ALA A 223 -1.39 -4.06 -24.03
N ARG A 224 -0.15 -4.06 -24.54
CA ARG A 224 0.69 -2.86 -24.52
C ARG A 224 0.07 -1.83 -25.42
N ILE A 225 0.00 -0.59 -24.94
CA ILE A 225 -0.33 0.52 -25.82
C ILE A 225 0.82 0.58 -26.83
N PRO A 226 0.57 0.45 -28.14
CA PRO A 226 1.63 0.66 -29.11
C PRO A 226 2.20 2.06 -28.86
N PRO A 227 3.54 2.25 -28.87
CA PRO A 227 4.12 3.58 -28.72
C PRO A 227 3.37 4.48 -29.69
N ARG A 228 2.81 5.60 -29.19
CA ARG A 228 2.09 6.57 -30.02
C ARG A 228 2.93 6.71 -31.28
N GLN A 229 2.40 6.26 -32.42
CA GLN A 229 3.04 6.58 -33.69
C GLN A 229 3.25 8.10 -33.60
N PRO A 230 4.49 8.59 -33.80
CA PRO A 230 4.70 10.03 -33.85
C PRO A 230 3.62 10.53 -34.80
N PHE A 231 2.75 11.40 -34.29
CA PHE A 231 1.74 12.05 -35.12
C PHE A 231 2.51 12.46 -36.36
N ALA A 232 2.20 11.82 -37.48
CA ALA A 232 2.82 12.13 -38.75
C ALA A 232 2.35 13.55 -39.05
N GLY A 233 3.10 14.52 -38.52
CA GLY A 233 3.05 15.89 -38.95
C GLY A 233 3.47 15.90 -40.41
N GLY A 234 2.88 16.69 -41.28
CA GLY A 234 1.87 17.71 -41.04
C GLY A 234 0.79 17.61 -42.10
N VAL A 235 -0.43 17.91 -41.69
CA VAL A 235 -1.31 18.63 -42.62
C VAL A 235 -0.65 20.00 -42.77
N PRO A 236 -0.11 20.37 -43.94
CA PRO A 236 0.32 21.74 -44.15
C PRO A 236 -0.91 22.61 -43.93
N VAL A 237 -0.86 23.48 -42.94
CA VAL A 237 -1.81 24.57 -42.81
C VAL A 237 -1.56 25.45 -44.02
N GLN A 238 -2.30 25.19 -45.11
CA GLN A 238 -2.43 26.13 -46.21
C GLN A 238 -3.13 27.36 -45.62
N MET A 239 -2.34 28.34 -45.17
CA MET A 239 -2.82 29.69 -44.98
C MET A 239 -3.21 30.19 -46.37
N GLU A 240 -4.45 29.93 -46.75
CA GLU A 240 -5.08 30.59 -47.89
C GLU A 240 -5.30 32.04 -47.48
N ARG A 241 -4.25 32.82 -47.73
CA ARG A 241 -4.16 34.25 -47.52
C ARG A 241 -5.21 34.88 -48.44
N SER A 242 -6.37 35.16 -47.87
CA SER A 242 -7.39 36.02 -48.47
C SER A 242 -6.72 37.30 -48.98
N ARG A 243 -6.52 37.37 -50.30
CA ARG A 243 -6.22 38.61 -51.03
C ARG A 243 -7.52 39.40 -51.11
N SER A 244 -7.83 40.07 -50.01
CA SER A 244 -8.50 41.36 -50.06
C SER A 244 -7.51 42.35 -50.68
N GLY A 245 -7.81 42.87 -51.87
CA GLY A 245 -6.98 43.86 -52.52
C GLY A 245 -7.39 44.15 -53.96
N GLU A 246 -8.24 45.17 -54.10
CA GLU A 246 -8.25 46.16 -55.18
C GLU A 246 -8.73 45.77 -56.59
N HIS A 247 -9.88 46.35 -56.98
CA HIS A 247 -10.26 46.93 -58.28
C HIS A 247 -11.79 47.14 -58.23
N SER A 248 -12.44 48.25 -58.60
CA SER A 248 -12.06 49.51 -59.24
C SER A 248 -13.20 50.49 -58.92
N LEU A 249 -12.89 51.72 -58.53
CA LEU A 249 -13.77 52.86 -58.70
C LEU A 249 -13.05 53.80 -59.67
N VAL A 250 -13.86 54.44 -60.51
CA VAL A 250 -13.54 55.19 -61.74
C VAL A 250 -13.54 54.33 -63.00
#